data_AF-A0A7X7RMB7-F1
#
_entry.id   AF-A0A7X7RMB7-F1
#
_cell.length_a   1.000
_cell.length_b   1.000
_cell.length_c   1.000
_cell.angle_alpha   90.00
_cell.angle_beta   90.00
_cell.angle_gamma   90.00
#
_symmetry.space_group_name_H-M   'P 1'
#
loop_
_entity.id
_entity.type
_entity.pdbx_description
1 polymer ?
#
loop_
_entity_poly.entity_id
_entity_poly.type
_entity_poly.pdbx_seq_one_letter_code
_entity_poly.pdbx_strand_id
1 'polypeptide(L)'
;MSVKTMIFVDGSWLYHSRQALFESLGEESGFEIDYKRIPDIIAHEIADILDAEVDVVRTNYFGTIPVNKQGYNPAKQKAFYEFLALQCAYDTEILEIDFRREPQARPDDKWVNVALASSMLYFASVPGAYDLAILVGGDADYIPMLKRVRAMGKRVQIVGMSNLDGKFLTSAMLLTTPGIQDMPPIFLDEHAQKIRLVREEQRRACKNCGREETTTWAGPDFFCSTCRNEHRKQVRVCDTCGREEETTWDKPFFYCSECRNKHREGDTAG
;
A
#
# COMPACT_ATOMS: atom_id res chain seq x y z
N MET A 1 -18.89 -27.21 6.31
CA MET A 1 -18.44 -26.25 7.34
C MET A 1 -17.37 -25.41 6.69
N SER A 2 -17.47 -24.08 6.74
CA SER A 2 -16.49 -23.19 6.14
C SER A 2 -15.18 -23.20 6.92
N VAL A 3 -14.06 -23.08 6.21
CA VAL A 3 -12.72 -22.97 6.77
C VAL A 3 -12.51 -21.52 7.20
N LYS A 4 -12.45 -21.28 8.51
CA LYS A 4 -12.21 -19.93 9.04
C LYS A 4 -10.77 -19.54 8.76
N THR A 5 -10.61 -18.45 8.02
CA THR A 5 -9.32 -18.05 7.47
C THR A 5 -9.00 -16.65 7.94
N MET A 6 -7.79 -16.47 8.48
CA MET A 6 -7.30 -15.18 8.91
C MET A 6 -6.04 -14.81 8.11
N ILE A 7 -6.06 -13.63 7.51
CA ILE A 7 -4.99 -13.12 6.65
C ILE A 7 -4.12 -12.16 7.46
N PHE A 8 -2.81 -12.28 7.32
CA PHE A 8 -1.81 -11.46 7.99
C PHE A 8 -0.89 -10.87 6.93
N VAL A 9 -1.03 -9.57 6.68
CA VAL A 9 -0.34 -8.85 5.61
C VAL A 9 0.85 -8.09 6.17
N ASP A 10 2.03 -8.45 5.72
CA ASP A 10 3.23 -7.65 5.87
C ASP A 10 3.13 -6.44 4.92
N GLY A 11 2.76 -5.29 5.49
CA GLY A 11 2.55 -4.07 4.74
C GLY A 11 3.84 -3.47 4.19
N SER A 12 4.97 -3.66 4.88
CA SER A 12 6.27 -3.19 4.40
C SER A 12 6.70 -4.00 3.19
N TRP A 13 6.66 -5.32 3.29
CA TRP A 13 6.98 -6.22 2.19
C TRP A 13 6.09 -5.97 0.97
N LEU A 14 4.77 -5.85 1.16
CA LEU A 14 3.83 -5.61 0.06
C LEU A 14 4.08 -4.25 -0.60
N TYR A 15 4.38 -3.20 0.18
CA TYR A 15 4.70 -1.87 -0.33
C TYR A 15 5.96 -1.87 -1.20
N HIS A 16 7.01 -2.59 -0.78
CA HIS A 16 8.26 -2.69 -1.53
C HIS A 16 8.12 -3.58 -2.77
N SER A 17 7.41 -4.70 -2.65
CA SER A 17 7.18 -5.64 -3.76
C SER A 17 6.33 -5.05 -4.87
N ARG A 18 5.42 -4.11 -4.52
CA ARG A 18 4.57 -3.41 -5.48
C ARG A 18 5.35 -2.74 -6.62
N GLN A 19 6.49 -2.10 -6.33
CA GLN A 19 7.26 -1.43 -7.38
C GLN A 19 7.80 -2.44 -8.40
N ALA A 20 8.35 -3.55 -7.92
CA ALA A 20 8.87 -4.61 -8.78
C ALA A 20 7.77 -5.26 -9.63
N LEU A 21 6.57 -5.42 -9.05
CA LEU A 21 5.38 -5.87 -9.79
C LEU A 21 5.00 -4.90 -10.93
N PHE A 22 5.11 -3.59 -10.70
CA PHE A 22 4.74 -2.59 -11.73
C PHE A 22 5.75 -2.58 -12.87
N GLU A 23 7.03 -2.69 -12.53
CA GLU A 23 8.12 -2.76 -13.49
C GLU A 23 8.01 -4.01 -14.37
N SER A 24 7.69 -5.18 -13.80
CA SER A 24 7.56 -6.44 -14.58
C SER A 24 6.36 -6.44 -15.54
N LEU A 25 5.35 -5.62 -15.26
CA LEU A 25 4.17 -5.46 -16.13
C LEU A 25 4.38 -4.40 -17.24
N GLY A 26 5.55 -3.76 -17.29
CA GLY A 26 5.85 -2.71 -18.26
C GLY A 26 5.06 -1.41 -18.05
N GLU A 27 4.52 -1.20 -16.83
CA GLU A 27 3.71 -0.02 -16.51
C GLU A 27 4.52 1.00 -15.70
N GLU A 28 5.15 1.95 -16.39
CA GLU A 28 6.06 2.92 -15.75
C GLU A 28 5.38 3.95 -14.82
N SER A 29 4.04 4.08 -14.82
CA SER A 29 3.39 5.13 -14.01
C SER A 29 1.93 4.93 -13.57
N GLY A 30 1.30 3.77 -13.82
CA GLY A 30 -0.17 3.68 -13.74
C GLY A 30 -0.76 2.59 -12.86
N PHE A 31 -0.01 1.54 -12.52
CA PHE A 31 -0.58 0.45 -11.75
C PHE A 31 -0.80 0.89 -10.29
N GLU A 32 -1.98 0.65 -9.77
CA GLU A 32 -2.28 0.75 -8.34
C GLU A 32 -2.89 -0.58 -7.91
N ILE A 33 -2.58 -1.03 -6.69
CA ILE A 33 -3.16 -2.26 -6.15
C ILE A 33 -4.55 -1.94 -5.60
N ASP A 34 -5.56 -2.69 -6.02
CA ASP A 34 -6.87 -2.73 -5.38
C ASP A 34 -6.81 -3.61 -4.13
N TYR A 35 -6.50 -2.97 -3.00
CA TYR A 35 -6.43 -3.67 -1.71
C TYR A 35 -7.75 -4.33 -1.30
N LYS A 36 -8.90 -3.92 -1.85
CA LYS A 36 -10.17 -4.60 -1.55
C LYS A 36 -10.23 -6.00 -2.16
N ARG A 37 -9.54 -6.22 -3.28
CA ARG A 37 -9.55 -7.49 -4.03
C ARG A 37 -8.62 -8.56 -3.45
N ILE A 38 -7.60 -8.16 -2.69
CA ILE A 38 -6.59 -9.10 -2.17
C ILE A 38 -7.23 -10.22 -1.35
N PRO A 39 -8.08 -9.95 -0.33
CA PRO A 39 -8.68 -11.02 0.46
C PRO A 39 -9.58 -11.93 -0.37
N ASP A 40 -10.35 -11.38 -1.31
CA ASP A 40 -11.27 -12.14 -2.17
C ASP A 40 -10.52 -13.11 -3.09
N ILE A 41 -9.42 -12.65 -3.69
CA ILE A 41 -8.59 -13.49 -4.57
C ILE A 41 -7.94 -14.61 -3.77
N ILE A 42 -7.36 -14.28 -2.60
CA ILE A 42 -6.75 -15.29 -1.73
C ILE A 42 -7.81 -16.32 -1.28
N ALA A 43 -9.01 -15.86 -0.88
CA ALA A 43 -10.09 -16.74 -0.46
C ALA A 43 -10.54 -17.68 -1.57
N HIS A 44 -10.64 -17.19 -2.80
CA HIS A 44 -11.02 -17.98 -3.96
C HIS A 44 -9.99 -19.06 -4.29
N GLU A 45 -8.70 -18.71 -4.36
CA GLU A 45 -7.64 -19.68 -4.61
C GLU A 45 -7.59 -20.77 -3.52
N ILE A 46 -7.80 -20.40 -2.25
CA ILE A 46 -7.83 -21.36 -1.15
C ILE A 46 -9.08 -22.24 -1.21
N ALA A 47 -10.24 -21.69 -1.58
CA ALA A 47 -11.46 -22.45 -1.74
C ALA A 47 -11.28 -23.53 -2.83
N ASP A 48 -10.64 -23.17 -3.94
CA ASP A 48 -10.35 -24.07 -5.05
C ASP A 48 -9.33 -25.15 -4.64
N ILE A 49 -8.26 -24.79 -3.91
CA ILE A 49 -7.26 -25.75 -3.41
C ILE A 49 -7.86 -26.74 -2.42
N LEU A 50 -8.78 -26.29 -1.55
CA LEU A 50 -9.36 -27.10 -0.49
C LEU A 50 -10.63 -27.82 -0.90
N ASP A 51 -11.22 -27.49 -2.05
CA ASP A 51 -12.58 -27.89 -2.44
C ASP A 51 -13.59 -27.65 -1.31
N ALA A 52 -13.51 -26.45 -0.71
CA ALA A 52 -14.26 -26.11 0.49
C ALA A 52 -14.63 -24.62 0.53
N GLU A 53 -15.72 -24.30 1.23
CA GLU A 53 -16.08 -22.92 1.52
C GLU A 53 -15.03 -22.28 2.44
N VAL A 54 -14.60 -21.07 2.11
CA VAL A 54 -13.63 -20.28 2.89
C VAL A 54 -14.34 -19.05 3.46
N ASP A 55 -14.20 -18.86 4.77
CA ASP A 55 -14.72 -17.67 5.47
C ASP A 55 -13.53 -16.83 5.96
N VAL A 56 -13.29 -15.68 5.31
CA VAL A 56 -12.24 -14.74 5.74
C VAL A 56 -12.75 -13.96 6.94
N VAL A 57 -12.42 -14.45 8.14
CA VAL A 57 -12.90 -13.86 9.40
C VAL A 57 -12.22 -12.54 9.73
N ARG A 58 -11.01 -12.30 9.20
CA ARG A 58 -10.25 -11.06 9.36
C ARG A 58 -9.07 -10.97 8.39
N THR A 59 -8.82 -9.75 7.92
CA THR A 59 -7.59 -9.38 7.23
C THR A 59 -6.82 -8.37 8.08
N ASN A 60 -5.70 -8.80 8.66
CA ASN A 60 -4.83 -7.97 9.48
C ASN A 60 -3.74 -7.36 8.60
N TYR A 61 -3.48 -6.07 8.75
CA TYR A 61 -2.42 -5.37 8.02
C TYR A 61 -1.46 -4.70 8.99
N PHE A 62 -0.19 -5.04 8.86
CA PHE A 62 0.87 -4.58 9.76
C PHE A 62 1.74 -3.56 9.03
N GLY A 63 2.00 -2.43 9.68
CA GLY A 63 2.80 -1.36 9.09
C GLY A 63 3.48 -0.49 10.13
N THR A 64 4.33 0.41 9.66
CA THR A 64 4.99 1.41 10.51
C THR A 64 4.75 2.80 9.97
N ILE A 65 4.73 3.80 10.86
CA ILE A 65 4.62 5.20 10.49
C ILE A 65 5.70 6.03 11.19
N PRO A 66 6.57 6.72 10.44
CA PRO A 66 7.53 7.65 11.04
C PRO A 66 6.81 8.83 11.68
N VAL A 67 7.09 9.08 12.96
CA VAL A 67 6.66 10.29 13.67
C VAL A 67 7.88 11.12 14.05
N ASN A 68 7.71 12.44 14.10
CA ASN A 68 8.76 13.42 14.38
C ASN A 68 10.01 13.37 13.46
N LYS A 69 9.92 12.71 12.30
CA LYS A 69 11.00 12.68 11.33
C LYS A 69 11.09 14.01 10.58
N GLN A 70 12.25 14.68 10.65
CA GLN A 70 12.45 15.97 9.99
C GLN A 70 12.24 15.87 8.48
N GLY A 71 11.45 16.78 7.93
CA GLY A 71 11.15 16.84 6.48
C GLY A 71 10.17 15.76 5.98
N TYR A 72 9.60 14.93 6.85
CA TYR A 72 8.65 13.89 6.48
C TYR A 72 7.23 14.28 6.89
N ASN A 73 6.28 14.18 5.94
CA ASN A 73 4.86 14.40 6.21
C ASN A 73 4.09 13.06 6.19
N PRO A 74 3.59 12.58 7.34
CA PRO A 74 2.88 11.30 7.44
C PRO A 74 1.46 11.32 6.86
N ALA A 75 0.92 12.47 6.46
CA ALA A 75 -0.51 12.61 6.10
C ALA A 75 -0.98 11.62 5.01
N LYS A 76 -0.18 11.40 3.96
CA LYS A 76 -0.52 10.43 2.90
C LYS A 76 -0.56 8.99 3.41
N GLN A 77 0.39 8.62 4.28
CA GLN A 77 0.47 7.29 4.85
C GLN A 77 -0.68 7.04 5.84
N LYS A 78 -1.03 8.05 6.66
CA LYS A 78 -2.21 8.02 7.54
C LYS A 78 -3.50 7.81 6.74
N ALA A 79 -3.71 8.62 5.69
CA ALA A 79 -4.87 8.49 4.82
C ALA A 79 -4.96 7.12 4.14
N PHE A 80 -3.81 6.52 3.79
CA PHE A 80 -3.77 5.16 3.26
C PHE A 80 -4.19 4.12 4.30
N TYR A 81 -3.71 4.21 5.54
CA TYR A 81 -4.13 3.30 6.61
C TYR A 81 -5.60 3.48 6.99
N GLU A 82 -6.10 4.70 7.01
CA GLU A 82 -7.54 4.99 7.17
C GLU A 82 -8.36 4.38 6.02
N PHE A 83 -7.86 4.44 4.79
CA PHE A 83 -8.48 3.77 3.64
C PHE A 83 -8.53 2.25 3.83
N LEU A 84 -7.44 1.61 4.24
CA LEU A 84 -7.43 0.17 4.52
C LEU A 84 -8.48 -0.21 5.59
N ALA A 85 -8.50 0.52 6.71
CA ALA A 85 -9.42 0.23 7.79
C ALA A 85 -10.89 0.48 7.42
N LEU A 86 -11.20 1.66 6.86
CA LEU A 86 -12.58 2.11 6.66
C LEU A 86 -13.19 1.62 5.34
N GLN A 87 -12.37 1.42 4.31
CA GLN A 87 -12.86 1.12 2.96
C GLN A 87 -12.54 -0.31 2.51
N CYS A 88 -11.47 -0.93 3.04
CA CYS A 88 -11.11 -2.31 2.75
C CYS A 88 -11.47 -3.29 3.88
N ALA A 89 -11.96 -2.79 5.03
CA ALA A 89 -12.28 -3.59 6.22
C ALA A 89 -11.08 -4.36 6.80
N TYR A 90 -9.89 -3.78 6.71
CA TYR A 90 -8.67 -4.35 7.29
C TYR A 90 -8.58 -3.99 8.78
N ASP A 91 -8.11 -4.92 9.60
CA ASP A 91 -7.68 -4.66 10.97
C ASP A 91 -6.22 -4.18 10.93
N THR A 92 -6.00 -2.87 11.07
CA THR A 92 -4.67 -2.27 10.86
C THR A 92 -3.91 -2.12 12.17
N GLU A 93 -2.74 -2.75 12.27
CA GLU A 93 -1.80 -2.58 13.38
C GLU A 93 -0.60 -1.74 12.91
N ILE A 94 -0.65 -0.43 13.19
CA ILE A 94 0.35 0.54 12.73
C ILE A 94 1.23 0.99 13.89
N LEU A 95 2.53 0.70 13.79
CA LEU A 95 3.52 1.05 14.80
C LEU A 95 4.13 2.43 14.52
N GLU A 96 4.07 3.33 15.48
CA GLU A 96 4.74 4.63 15.38
C GLU A 96 6.24 4.51 15.70
N ILE A 97 7.08 4.95 14.77
CA ILE A 97 8.53 5.03 14.98
C ILE A 97 8.89 6.48 15.27
N ASP A 98 9.25 6.79 16.53
CA ASP A 98 9.63 8.14 16.94
C ASP A 98 11.09 8.45 16.59
N PHE A 99 11.30 9.20 15.50
CA PHE A 99 12.63 9.56 15.02
C PHE A 99 13.38 10.55 15.92
N ARG A 100 12.75 11.10 16.97
CA ARG A 100 13.49 11.83 18.02
C ARG A 100 14.22 10.87 18.96
N ARG A 101 13.63 9.70 19.21
CA ARG A 101 14.17 8.66 20.10
C ARG A 101 15.06 7.69 19.35
N GLU A 102 14.68 7.38 18.11
CA GLU A 102 15.39 6.45 17.23
C GLU A 102 15.78 7.15 15.90
N PRO A 103 16.72 8.10 15.90
CA PRO A 103 17.06 8.88 14.70
C PRO A 103 17.63 8.04 13.55
N GLN A 104 18.22 6.90 13.90
CA GLN A 104 18.82 5.94 12.96
C GLN A 104 17.91 4.76 12.67
N ALA A 105 16.66 4.75 13.18
CA ALA A 105 15.70 3.73 12.81
C ALA A 105 15.55 3.75 11.30
N ARG A 106 15.92 2.64 10.70
CA ARG A 106 15.36 2.28 9.41
C ARG A 106 13.96 1.77 9.77
N PRO A 107 12.90 2.26 9.12
CA PRO A 107 11.63 1.55 9.10
C PRO A 107 11.92 0.26 8.30
N ASP A 108 12.62 -0.67 8.91
CA ASP A 108 12.90 -1.99 8.40
C ASP A 108 11.83 -2.97 8.91
N ASP A 109 11.74 -4.11 8.23
CA ASP A 109 10.68 -5.08 8.38
C ASP A 109 10.58 -5.65 9.80
N LYS A 110 11.61 -5.50 10.65
CA LYS A 110 11.69 -6.10 11.99
C LYS A 110 10.50 -5.79 12.91
N TRP A 111 10.09 -4.52 12.97
CA TRP A 111 8.97 -4.12 13.84
C TRP A 111 7.66 -4.72 13.35
N VAL A 112 7.47 -4.74 12.03
CA VAL A 112 6.33 -5.37 11.37
C VAL A 112 6.36 -6.88 11.59
N ASN A 113 7.51 -7.53 11.41
CA ASN A 113 7.71 -8.96 11.62
C ASN A 113 7.33 -9.37 13.06
N VAL A 114 7.77 -8.60 14.05
CA VAL A 114 7.45 -8.86 15.47
C VAL A 114 5.96 -8.67 15.76
N ALA A 115 5.34 -7.60 15.29
CA ALA A 115 3.90 -7.36 15.49
C ALA A 115 3.06 -8.45 14.81
N LEU A 116 3.35 -8.74 13.54
CA LEU A 116 2.67 -9.78 12.76
C LEU A 116 2.81 -11.15 13.43
N ALA A 117 4.03 -11.53 13.81
CA ALA A 117 4.27 -12.81 14.45
C ALA A 117 3.56 -12.92 15.81
N SER A 118 3.56 -11.85 16.60
CA SER A 118 2.88 -11.79 17.90
C SER A 118 1.37 -11.96 17.73
N SER A 119 0.77 -11.22 16.80
CA SER A 119 -0.68 -11.28 16.53
C SER A 119 -1.09 -12.63 15.94
N MET A 120 -0.33 -13.20 14.99
CA MET A 120 -0.65 -14.53 14.44
C MET A 120 -0.57 -15.62 15.52
N LEU A 121 0.45 -15.61 16.38
CA LEU A 121 0.57 -16.57 17.48
C LEU A 121 -0.53 -16.39 18.54
N TYR A 122 -0.89 -15.14 18.85
CA TYR A 122 -1.99 -14.84 19.75
C TYR A 122 -3.29 -15.46 19.24
N PHE A 123 -3.69 -15.17 18.00
CA PHE A 123 -4.93 -15.73 17.45
C PHE A 123 -4.84 -17.25 17.25
N ALA A 124 -3.68 -17.81 16.92
CA ALA A 124 -3.48 -19.27 16.89
C ALA A 124 -3.80 -19.93 18.24
N SER A 125 -3.48 -19.25 19.35
CA SER A 125 -3.71 -19.74 20.71
C SER A 125 -5.17 -19.63 21.17
N VAL A 126 -5.97 -18.78 20.52
CA VAL A 126 -7.38 -18.58 20.87
C VAL A 126 -8.25 -19.67 20.22
N PRO A 127 -8.97 -20.49 21.00
CA PRO A 127 -9.84 -21.53 20.44
C PRO A 127 -10.89 -20.94 19.48
N GLY A 128 -10.99 -21.53 18.29
CA GLY A 128 -12.00 -21.15 17.29
C GLY A 128 -11.78 -19.80 16.59
N ALA A 129 -10.65 -19.11 16.82
CA ALA A 129 -10.34 -17.84 16.15
C ALA A 129 -10.18 -17.99 14.63
N TYR A 130 -9.45 -19.02 14.19
CA TYR A 130 -9.36 -19.44 12.79
C TYR A 130 -8.87 -20.89 12.72
N ASP A 131 -9.03 -21.50 11.55
CA ASP A 131 -8.53 -22.84 11.19
C ASP A 131 -7.28 -22.73 10.30
N LEU A 132 -7.23 -21.71 9.44
CA LEU A 132 -6.14 -21.42 8.50
C LEU A 132 -5.57 -20.01 8.71
N ALA A 133 -4.25 -19.92 8.91
CA ALA A 133 -3.51 -18.66 8.85
C ALA A 133 -2.90 -18.47 7.46
N ILE A 134 -3.02 -17.26 6.91
CA ILE A 134 -2.39 -16.89 5.64
C ILE A 134 -1.38 -15.78 5.90
N LEU A 135 -0.11 -16.04 5.61
CA LEU A 135 0.93 -15.03 5.57
C LEU A 135 0.97 -14.43 4.17
N VAL A 136 0.73 -13.12 4.04
CA VAL A 136 1.04 -12.35 2.83
C VAL A 136 2.36 -11.63 3.09
N GLY A 137 3.47 -12.18 2.59
CA GLY A 137 4.81 -11.74 2.94
C GLY A 137 5.90 -12.59 2.25
N GLY A 138 7.14 -12.10 2.28
CA GLY A 138 8.27 -12.78 1.64
C GLY A 138 9.53 -12.97 2.48
N ASP A 139 9.50 -12.58 3.76
CA ASP A 139 10.67 -12.68 4.65
C ASP A 139 10.81 -14.10 5.26
N ALA A 140 12.04 -14.64 5.26
CA ALA A 140 12.35 -15.92 5.90
C ALA A 140 12.31 -15.84 7.44
N ASP A 141 12.36 -14.65 8.03
CA ASP A 141 12.24 -14.44 9.47
C ASP A 141 10.89 -14.93 10.04
N TYR A 142 9.88 -15.13 9.18
CA TYR A 142 8.60 -15.72 9.57
C TYR A 142 8.64 -17.23 9.81
N ILE A 143 9.66 -17.96 9.33
CA ILE A 143 9.74 -19.44 9.42
C ILE A 143 9.49 -19.98 10.85
N PRO A 144 10.12 -19.45 11.93
CA PRO A 144 9.89 -19.95 13.28
C PRO A 144 8.44 -19.78 13.73
N MET A 145 7.81 -18.65 13.37
CA MET A 145 6.42 -18.37 13.69
C MET A 145 5.48 -19.33 12.95
N LEU A 146 5.69 -19.56 11.65
CA LEU A 146 4.87 -20.48 10.86
C LEU A 146 4.93 -21.91 11.41
N LYS A 147 6.12 -22.39 11.80
CA LYS A 147 6.28 -23.69 12.48
C LYS A 147 5.47 -23.75 13.78
N ARG A 148 5.45 -22.67 14.56
CA ARG A 148 4.75 -22.63 15.84
C ARG A 148 3.24 -22.57 15.68
N VAL A 149 2.74 -21.81 14.71
CA VAL A 149 1.32 -21.77 14.35
C VAL A 149 0.83 -23.16 13.91
N ARG A 150 1.60 -23.87 13.09
CA ARG A 150 1.31 -25.28 12.74
C ARG A 150 1.33 -26.21 13.95
N ALA A 151 2.31 -26.06 14.84
CA ALA A 151 2.38 -26.85 16.07
C ALA A 151 1.19 -26.60 17.03
N MET A 152 0.49 -25.47 16.90
CA MET A 152 -0.76 -25.17 17.61
C MET A 152 -2.00 -25.76 16.92
N GLY A 153 -1.82 -26.57 15.87
CA GLY A 153 -2.90 -27.27 15.17
C GLY A 153 -3.59 -26.44 14.10
N LYS A 154 -3.03 -25.29 13.72
CA LYS A 154 -3.54 -24.46 12.61
C LYS A 154 -2.92 -24.88 11.29
N ARG A 155 -3.68 -24.76 10.20
CA ARG A 155 -3.10 -24.81 8.86
C ARG A 155 -2.44 -23.48 8.52
N VAL A 156 -1.45 -23.51 7.64
CA VAL A 156 -0.72 -22.32 7.19
C VAL A 156 -0.63 -22.30 5.66
N GLN A 157 -0.89 -21.12 5.09
CA GLN A 157 -0.67 -20.78 3.68
C GLN A 157 0.32 -19.62 3.59
N ILE A 158 1.17 -19.66 2.55
CA ILE A 158 2.03 -18.53 2.20
C ILE A 158 1.54 -17.92 0.88
N VAL A 159 1.38 -16.60 0.87
CA VAL A 159 1.09 -15.78 -0.29
C VAL A 159 2.29 -14.86 -0.49
N GLY A 160 2.97 -15.01 -1.63
CA GLY A 160 4.19 -14.26 -1.96
C GLY A 160 4.11 -13.65 -3.35
N MET A 161 5.27 -13.26 -3.87
CA MET A 161 5.50 -13.00 -5.29
C MET A 161 6.35 -14.13 -5.88
N SER A 162 6.04 -14.56 -7.11
CA SER A 162 7.00 -15.34 -7.90
C SER A 162 8.20 -14.41 -8.13
N ASN A 163 9.43 -14.90 -8.08
CA ASN A 163 10.62 -14.03 -8.10
C ASN A 163 10.81 -13.37 -9.48
N LEU A 164 10.05 -12.29 -9.72
CA LEU A 164 9.92 -11.53 -10.96
C LEU A 164 11.28 -11.04 -11.45
N ASP A 165 11.68 -11.44 -12.66
CA ASP A 165 12.90 -10.97 -13.33
C ASP A 165 14.18 -11.05 -12.46
N GLY A 166 14.27 -12.06 -11.58
CA GLY A 166 15.41 -12.24 -10.67
C GLY A 166 15.43 -11.28 -9.48
N LYS A 167 14.36 -10.49 -9.27
CA LYS A 167 14.12 -9.75 -8.02
C LYS A 167 13.54 -10.76 -7.03
N PHE A 168 14.40 -11.26 -6.14
CA PHE A 168 14.04 -12.24 -5.11
C PHE A 168 13.15 -11.62 -4.02
N LEU A 169 11.93 -11.22 -4.39
CA LEU A 169 10.95 -10.57 -3.51
C LEU A 169 10.45 -11.52 -2.42
N THR A 170 10.37 -12.81 -2.74
CA THR A 170 10.03 -13.85 -1.77
C THR A 170 11.27 -14.70 -1.52
N SER A 171 11.68 -14.79 -0.26
CA SER A 171 12.84 -15.58 0.13
C SER A 171 12.69 -17.03 -0.34
N ALA A 172 13.71 -17.53 -1.04
CA ALA A 172 13.77 -18.93 -1.44
C ALA A 172 13.69 -19.88 -0.23
N MET A 173 14.23 -19.48 0.92
CA MET A 173 14.09 -20.25 2.16
C MET A 173 12.62 -20.34 2.59
N LEU A 174 11.86 -19.24 2.50
CA LEU A 174 10.45 -19.23 2.85
C LEU A 174 9.62 -20.12 1.90
N LEU A 175 9.99 -20.20 0.62
CA LEU A 175 9.29 -21.05 -0.36
C LEU A 175 9.66 -22.53 -0.27
N THR A 176 10.89 -22.85 0.11
CA THR A 176 11.43 -24.23 0.04
C THR A 176 11.53 -24.94 1.38
N THR A 177 11.45 -24.22 2.51
CA THR A 177 11.57 -24.86 3.83
C THR A 177 10.41 -25.85 4.05
N PRO A 178 10.69 -27.12 4.34
CA PRO A 178 9.63 -28.09 4.55
C PRO A 178 8.89 -27.84 5.87
N GLY A 179 7.58 -28.10 5.87
CA GLY A 179 6.77 -28.11 7.08
C GLY A 179 6.45 -26.73 7.65
N ILE A 180 6.34 -25.70 6.80
CA ILE A 180 5.89 -24.35 7.21
C ILE A 180 4.59 -23.91 6.55
N GLN A 181 4.11 -24.66 5.56
CA GLN A 181 2.84 -24.45 4.89
C GLN A 181 2.21 -25.81 4.60
N ASP A 182 0.89 -25.83 4.43
CA ASP A 182 0.09 -27.04 4.22
C ASP A 182 -0.42 -27.17 2.78
N MET A 183 -0.13 -26.17 1.94
CA MET A 183 -0.60 -26.01 0.57
C MET A 183 0.51 -25.35 -0.28
N PRO A 184 0.47 -25.47 -1.62
CA PRO A 184 1.40 -24.75 -2.49
C PRO A 184 1.31 -23.22 -2.30
N PRO A 185 2.42 -22.48 -2.38
CA PRO A 185 2.39 -21.02 -2.34
C PRO A 185 1.45 -20.43 -3.40
N ILE A 186 0.75 -19.36 -3.04
CA ILE A 186 0.00 -18.53 -3.99
C ILE A 186 0.87 -17.33 -4.34
N PHE A 187 0.94 -16.97 -5.60
CA PHE A 187 1.75 -15.84 -6.09
C PHE A 187 0.85 -14.69 -6.55
N LEU A 188 0.91 -13.55 -5.86
CA LEU A 188 0.03 -12.39 -6.14
C LEU A 188 0.25 -11.79 -7.53
N ASP A 189 1.48 -11.87 -8.04
CA ASP A 189 1.85 -11.41 -9.39
C ASP A 189 1.19 -12.22 -10.51
N GLU A 190 0.89 -13.50 -10.28
CA GLU A 190 0.09 -14.31 -11.22
C GLU A 190 -1.36 -13.79 -11.30
N HIS A 191 -1.80 -13.02 -10.30
CA HIS A 191 -3.10 -12.36 -10.24
C HIS A 191 -3.02 -10.86 -10.51
N ALA A 192 -1.89 -10.35 -11.02
CA ALA A 192 -1.65 -8.92 -11.24
C ALA A 192 -2.83 -8.18 -11.89
N GLN A 193 -3.41 -8.74 -12.96
CA GLN A 193 -4.54 -8.10 -13.65
C GLN A 193 -5.82 -8.03 -12.79
N LYS A 194 -6.02 -9.00 -11.89
CA LYS A 194 -7.18 -9.04 -10.97
C LYS A 194 -7.00 -8.09 -9.78
N ILE A 195 -5.77 -7.89 -9.31
CA ILE A 195 -5.44 -6.95 -8.22
C ILE A 195 -5.17 -5.53 -8.69
N ARG A 196 -5.24 -5.27 -10.00
CA ARG A 196 -5.11 -3.92 -10.55
C ARG A 196 -6.33 -3.09 -10.20
N LEU A 197 -6.11 -1.93 -9.61
CA LEU A 197 -7.13 -0.91 -9.44
C LEU A 197 -7.45 -0.29 -10.81
N VAL A 198 -8.56 -0.74 -11.39
CA VAL A 198 -9.12 -0.13 -12.60
C VAL A 198 -10.00 1.03 -12.18
N ARG A 199 -9.52 2.25 -12.40
CA ARG A 199 -10.36 3.44 -12.22
C ARG A 199 -11.20 3.62 -13.48
N GLU A 200 -12.48 3.29 -13.39
CA GLU A 200 -13.41 3.50 -14.50
C GLU A 200 -13.52 5.00 -14.82
N GLU A 201 -13.29 5.34 -16.08
CA GLU A 201 -13.54 6.68 -16.58
C GLU A 201 -15.04 6.92 -16.66
N GLN A 202 -15.49 7.98 -16.01
CA GLN A 202 -16.88 8.41 -16.02
C GLN A 202 -16.96 9.88 -16.43
N ARG A 203 -17.97 10.23 -17.24
CA ARG A 203 -18.30 11.63 -17.51
C ARG A 203 -19.08 12.18 -16.33
N ARG A 204 -18.56 13.24 -15.71
CA ARG A 204 -19.22 13.92 -14.60
C ARG A 204 -19.32 15.41 -14.87
N ALA A 205 -20.43 16.01 -14.44
CA ALA A 205 -20.63 17.45 -14.47
C ALA A 205 -19.97 18.12 -13.25
N CYS A 206 -19.16 19.15 -13.49
CA CYS A 206 -18.53 19.95 -12.45
C CYS A 206 -19.58 20.58 -11.54
N LYS A 207 -19.44 20.42 -10.22
CA LYS A 207 -20.34 21.00 -9.21
C LYS A 207 -20.36 22.53 -9.23
N ASN A 208 -19.28 23.17 -9.66
CA ASN A 208 -19.17 24.63 -9.71
C ASN A 208 -19.75 25.24 -10.99
N CYS A 209 -19.37 24.72 -12.16
CA CYS A 209 -19.70 25.33 -13.46
C CYS A 209 -20.57 24.47 -14.37
N GLY A 210 -20.93 23.25 -13.96
CA GLY A 210 -21.75 22.32 -14.75
C GLY A 210 -21.04 21.68 -15.95
N ARG A 211 -19.81 22.08 -16.30
CA ARG A 211 -19.07 21.48 -17.42
C ARG A 211 -18.83 20.00 -17.18
N GLU A 212 -19.18 19.18 -18.16
CA GLU A 212 -18.84 17.76 -18.17
C GLU A 212 -17.39 17.53 -18.54
N GLU A 213 -16.71 16.69 -17.77
CA GLU A 213 -15.34 16.26 -18.02
C GLU A 213 -15.22 14.78 -17.66
N THR A 214 -14.47 14.04 -18.46
CA THR A 214 -14.14 12.65 -18.15
C THR A 214 -13.20 12.63 -16.95
N THR A 215 -13.56 11.85 -15.94
CA THR A 215 -12.79 11.77 -14.70
C THR A 215 -12.79 10.34 -14.17
N THR A 216 -11.71 10.00 -13.49
CA THR A 216 -11.57 8.78 -12.68
C THR A 216 -11.98 9.02 -11.21
N TRP A 217 -12.45 10.23 -10.87
CA TRP A 217 -12.83 10.60 -9.50
C TRP A 217 -14.23 10.10 -9.13
N ALA A 218 -14.26 9.14 -8.21
CA ALA A 218 -15.50 8.55 -7.67
C ALA A 218 -16.04 9.27 -6.41
N GLY A 219 -15.39 10.31 -5.91
CA GLY A 219 -15.83 11.03 -4.71
C GLY A 219 -17.13 11.82 -4.92
N PRO A 220 -17.85 12.20 -3.85
CA PRO A 220 -19.18 12.82 -3.97
C PRO A 220 -19.16 14.13 -4.79
N ASP A 221 -18.14 14.96 -4.57
CA ASP A 221 -17.99 16.25 -5.25
C ASP A 221 -16.95 16.18 -6.37
N PHE A 222 -17.36 16.51 -7.59
CA PHE A 222 -16.47 16.62 -8.75
C PHE A 222 -16.33 18.08 -9.19
N PHE A 223 -15.10 18.54 -9.37
CA PHE A 223 -14.79 19.86 -9.93
C PHE A 223 -13.90 19.69 -11.17
N CYS A 224 -14.25 20.36 -12.28
CA CYS A 224 -13.48 20.28 -13.50
C CYS A 224 -12.05 20.83 -13.31
N SER A 225 -11.13 20.43 -14.20
CA SER A 225 -9.74 20.90 -14.23
C SER A 225 -9.63 22.43 -14.20
N THR A 226 -10.51 23.13 -14.93
CA THR A 226 -10.56 24.60 -14.94
C THR A 226 -10.89 25.18 -13.56
N CYS A 227 -12.01 24.76 -12.95
CA CYS A 227 -12.42 25.30 -11.65
C CYS A 227 -11.45 24.92 -10.52
N ARG A 228 -10.85 23.73 -10.57
CA ARG A 228 -9.79 23.34 -9.61
C ARG A 228 -8.57 24.25 -9.71
N ASN A 229 -8.18 24.62 -10.92
CA ASN A 229 -7.05 25.51 -11.15
C ASN A 229 -7.37 26.94 -10.73
N GLU A 230 -8.60 27.43 -10.98
CA GLU A 230 -9.05 28.74 -10.53
C GLU A 230 -9.07 28.85 -9.00
N HIS A 231 -9.57 27.84 -8.29
CA HIS A 231 -9.51 27.79 -6.82
C HIS A 231 -8.09 27.77 -6.25
N ARG A 232 -7.10 27.34 -7.04
CA ARG A 232 -5.68 27.34 -6.67
C ARG A 232 -4.97 28.65 -7.01
N LYS A 233 -5.58 29.53 -7.82
CA LYS A 233 -4.99 30.83 -8.14
C LYS A 233 -5.00 31.70 -6.89
N GLN A 234 -3.83 32.22 -6.57
CA GLN A 234 -3.61 33.19 -5.53
C GLN A 234 -2.69 34.28 -6.07
N VAL A 235 -2.94 35.52 -5.67
CA VAL A 235 -2.01 36.63 -5.95
C VAL A 235 -0.85 36.50 -4.97
N ARG A 236 0.38 36.46 -5.50
CA ARG A 236 1.59 36.41 -4.67
C ARG A 236 2.59 37.46 -5.09
N VAL A 237 3.34 37.94 -4.12
CA VAL A 237 4.42 38.90 -4.29
C VAL A 237 5.71 38.13 -4.61
N CYS A 238 6.37 38.49 -5.70
CA CYS A 238 7.65 37.92 -6.10
C CYS A 238 8.74 38.23 -5.08
N ASP A 239 9.46 37.20 -4.61
CA ASP A 239 10.52 37.33 -3.61
C ASP A 239 11.75 38.12 -4.12
N THR A 240 11.93 38.21 -5.43
CA THR A 240 13.07 38.94 -6.04
C THR A 240 12.75 40.41 -6.31
N CYS A 241 11.59 40.69 -6.90
CA CYS A 241 11.28 42.02 -7.45
C CYS A 241 10.08 42.71 -6.80
N GLY A 242 9.39 42.04 -5.86
CA GLY A 242 8.23 42.61 -5.19
C GLY A 242 6.98 42.76 -6.07
N ARG A 243 6.99 42.25 -7.30
CA ARG A 243 5.83 42.31 -8.19
C ARG A 243 4.76 41.30 -7.77
N GLU A 244 3.51 41.74 -7.72
CA GLU A 244 2.35 40.86 -7.58
C GLU A 244 2.02 40.16 -8.90
N GLU A 245 1.87 38.84 -8.86
CA GLU A 245 1.48 38.03 -10.00
C GLU A 245 0.54 36.90 -9.55
N GLU A 246 -0.51 36.64 -10.33
CA GLU A 246 -1.39 35.50 -10.10
C GLU A 246 -0.65 34.20 -10.38
N THR A 247 -0.71 33.28 -9.43
CA THR A 247 -0.04 31.99 -9.55
C THR A 247 -0.82 30.86 -8.91
N THR A 248 -0.64 29.65 -9.42
CA THR A 248 -1.09 28.40 -8.78
C THR A 248 0.01 27.75 -7.93
N TRP A 249 1.17 28.41 -7.81
CA TRP A 249 2.33 27.93 -7.05
C TRP A 249 2.13 28.10 -5.54
N ASP A 250 2.26 27.01 -4.79
CA ASP A 250 1.89 26.89 -3.38
C ASP A 250 3.09 26.76 -2.42
N LYS A 251 4.33 26.76 -2.94
CA LYS A 251 5.53 26.65 -2.08
C LYS A 251 5.90 27.98 -1.41
N PRO A 252 6.68 27.99 -0.31
CA PRO A 252 6.99 29.22 0.42
C PRO A 252 7.63 30.32 -0.43
N PHE A 253 8.45 29.97 -1.41
CA PHE A 253 9.09 30.92 -2.32
C PHE A 253 8.29 31.07 -3.63
N PHE A 254 8.25 32.28 -4.18
CA PHE A 254 7.61 32.62 -5.44
C PHE A 254 8.45 33.61 -6.26
N TYR A 255 8.76 33.22 -7.50
CA TYR A 255 9.36 34.10 -8.50
C TYR A 255 8.34 34.36 -9.61
N CYS A 256 8.11 35.63 -9.94
CA CYS A 256 7.26 36.00 -11.07
C CYS A 256 7.84 35.47 -12.39
N SER A 257 7.00 35.40 -13.42
CA SER A 257 7.34 34.92 -14.76
C SER A 257 8.62 35.55 -15.32
N GLU A 258 8.78 36.88 -15.19
CA GLU A 258 9.98 37.60 -15.64
C GLU A 258 11.25 37.21 -14.87
N CYS A 259 11.21 37.19 -13.54
CA CYS A 259 12.37 36.80 -12.72
C CYS A 259 12.78 35.35 -12.98
N ARG A 260 11.79 34.46 -13.14
CA ARG A 260 12.01 33.05 -13.44
C ARG A 260 12.65 32.84 -14.81
N ASN A 261 12.22 33.59 -15.83
CA ASN A 261 12.80 33.52 -17.17
C ASN A 261 14.25 34.02 -17.18
N LYS A 262 14.54 35.13 -16.47
CA LYS A 262 15.91 35.63 -16.31
C LYS A 262 16.83 34.62 -15.62
N HIS A 263 16.34 33.91 -14.60
CA HIS A 263 17.10 32.83 -13.96
C HIS A 263 17.40 31.68 -14.93
N ARG A 264 16.42 31.28 -15.75
CA ARG A 264 16.60 30.19 -16.73
C ARG A 264 17.55 30.56 -17.86
N GLU A 265 17.53 31.81 -18.32
CA GLU A 265 18.46 32.31 -19.36
C GLU A 265 19.89 32.46 -18.83
N GLY A 266 20.06 32.77 -17.54
CA GLY A 266 21.37 32.83 -16.88
C GLY A 266 22.06 31.47 -16.70
N ASP A 267 21.28 30.39 -16.48
CA ASP A 267 21.83 29.03 -16.32
C ASP A 267 22.26 28.39 -17.66
N THR A 268 21.80 28.90 -18.80
CA THR A 268 22.21 28.41 -20.14
C THR A 268 23.51 29.00 -20.67
N ALA A 269 24.17 29.88 -19.91
CA ALA A 269 25.43 30.53 -20.28
C ALA A 269 26.67 29.99 -19.53
N GLY A 270 26.55 28.83 -18.87
CA GLY A 270 27.63 28.13 -18.15
C GLY A 270 28.05 26.84 -18.82
#